data_AF-A0A5Q6PPB3-F1
#
_entry.id   AF-A0A5Q6PPB3-F1
#
_cell.length_a   1.000
_cell.length_b   1.000
_cell.length_c   1.000
_cell.angle_alpha   90.00
_cell.angle_beta   90.00
_cell.angle_gamma   90.00
#
_symmetry.space_group_name_H-M   'P 1'
#
loop_
_entity.id
_entity.type
_entity.pdbx_description
1 polymer ?
#
loop_
_entity_poly.entity_id
_entity_poly.type
_entity_poly.pdbx_seq_one_letter_code
_entity_poly.pdbx_strand_id
1 'polypeptide(L)'
;MGIHALLSLTNLAANQLLVIDRNGNVTIINAGEAVPEGAIILDPNSNNLMPEQEPRPVAQLVDAEGNAQPITDDIEQILAALEEGADPTALDDDLAPAAGGLQSSSITGSASIERDGAETIASTQFDTSGFEAIGLSRTQSLSLLNLLQAPTAPIPPIPPVDPEEPVSPIVISSITGDNAAEGSNNTFSVSLSGTTIAETTIVLTLAGDTATKGVDFNGTSVVVVINGVSQTVPVNEDGTFQVTVPTNTNSFSVQVTTIDDNIYEGNETFTLSGAGTNGIVTGTATITDDGSNGGTDDRPSVANISSPTVSEGESATFDVSLSNASTTATTVTLTLAGGSATAGTDFTSTEVTITYQDGKTEKVAVNSQGQFTVNVPANDASFSVSVKTTDDDVYEGSESFTLSGKTATQTSTIKGTATIKDDGSVTPPDLPAD
;
A
#
# COMPACT_ATOMS: atom_id res chain seq x y z
N MET A 1 -32.84 26.13 27.61
CA MET A 1 -33.85 27.22 27.58
C MET A 1 -34.80 27.07 28.77
N GLY A 2 -34.94 28.08 29.64
CA GLY A 2 -35.84 28.01 30.80
C GLY A 2 -37.32 28.30 30.48
N ILE A 3 -38.23 28.04 31.43
CA ILE A 3 -39.68 28.30 31.28
C ILE A 3 -39.98 29.76 30.92
N HIS A 4 -39.09 30.68 31.29
CA HIS A 4 -39.15 32.10 30.96
C HIS A 4 -39.19 32.36 29.45
N ALA A 5 -38.41 31.62 28.66
CA ALA A 5 -38.40 31.75 27.21
C ALA A 5 -39.70 31.21 26.58
N LEU A 6 -40.20 30.08 27.10
CA LEU A 6 -41.39 29.38 26.59
C LEU A 6 -42.68 30.17 26.83
N LEU A 7 -42.80 30.85 27.97
CA LEU A 7 -44.03 31.54 28.37
C LEU A 7 -44.09 33.01 27.93
N SER A 8 -42.95 33.60 27.54
CA SER A 8 -42.86 34.97 27.00
C SER A 8 -43.62 35.20 25.69
N LEU A 9 -44.05 34.11 25.02
CA LEU A 9 -44.77 34.12 23.75
C LEU A 9 -46.30 34.29 23.91
N THR A 10 -46.81 34.34 25.14
CA THR A 10 -48.25 34.33 25.41
C THR A 10 -48.75 35.74 25.79
N ASN A 11 -49.43 36.43 24.87
CA ASN A 11 -50.09 37.71 25.14
C ASN A 11 -51.43 37.48 25.87
N LEU A 12 -51.38 37.14 27.17
CA LEU A 12 -52.57 37.05 28.02
C LEU A 12 -52.96 38.43 28.57
N ALA A 13 -54.26 38.69 28.68
CA ALA A 13 -54.74 39.89 29.37
C ALA A 13 -54.48 39.80 30.89
N ALA A 14 -54.43 40.95 31.57
CA ALA A 14 -54.31 40.97 33.03
C ALA A 14 -55.42 40.11 33.67
N ASN A 15 -55.04 39.23 34.60
CA ASN A 15 -55.93 38.30 35.32
C ASN A 15 -56.40 37.05 34.53
N GLN A 16 -55.76 36.72 33.40
CA GLN A 16 -55.93 35.45 32.71
C GLN A 16 -54.79 34.47 33.02
N LEU A 17 -55.13 33.19 33.17
CA LEU A 17 -54.20 32.09 33.42
C LEU A 17 -54.30 31.07 32.27
N LEU A 18 -53.19 30.44 31.94
CA LEU A 18 -53.15 29.33 31.00
C LEU A 18 -53.23 28.02 31.79
N VAL A 19 -54.19 27.17 31.46
CA VAL A 19 -54.39 25.88 32.13
C VAL A 19 -54.25 24.74 31.13
N ILE A 20 -53.42 23.76 31.50
CA ILE A 20 -53.22 22.52 30.74
C ILE A 20 -53.86 21.39 31.55
N ASP A 21 -54.92 20.76 31.02
CA ASP A 21 -55.56 19.63 31.70
C ASP A 21 -54.72 18.33 31.60
N ARG A 22 -55.12 17.28 32.34
CA ARG A 22 -54.45 15.96 32.33
C ARG A 22 -54.39 15.29 30.95
N ASN A 23 -55.25 15.71 30.02
CA ASN A 23 -55.29 15.21 28.65
C ASN A 23 -54.43 16.04 27.69
N GLY A 24 -53.77 17.09 28.19
CA GLY A 24 -52.93 17.99 27.40
C GLY A 24 -53.70 19.07 26.66
N ASN A 25 -55.00 19.26 26.93
CA ASN A 25 -55.75 20.36 26.32
C ASN A 25 -55.42 21.67 27.02
N VAL A 26 -55.14 22.69 26.21
CA VAL A 26 -54.77 24.02 26.68
C VAL A 26 -55.98 24.93 26.64
N THR A 27 -56.29 25.56 27.77
CA THR A 27 -57.41 26.51 27.91
C THR A 27 -56.95 27.77 28.62
N ILE A 28 -57.65 28.89 28.39
CA ILE A 28 -57.41 30.15 29.10
C ILE A 28 -58.60 30.38 30.03
N ILE A 29 -58.31 30.56 31.31
CA ILE A 29 -59.31 30.83 32.34
C ILE A 29 -59.04 32.18 33.02
N ASN A 30 -60.02 32.70 33.74
CA ASN A 30 -59.80 33.87 34.60
C ASN A 30 -59.28 33.42 35.98
N ALA A 31 -58.42 34.22 36.62
CA ALA A 31 -57.93 33.91 37.96
C ALA A 31 -59.11 33.74 38.96
N GLY A 32 -59.13 32.60 39.66
CA GLY A 32 -60.19 32.23 40.61
C GLY A 32 -61.28 31.30 40.06
N GLU A 33 -61.22 30.94 38.77
CA GLU A 33 -62.08 29.91 38.19
C GLU A 33 -61.63 28.50 38.63
N ALA A 34 -62.58 27.56 38.75
CA ALA A 34 -62.28 26.21 39.24
C ALA A 34 -61.42 25.44 38.21
N VAL A 35 -60.30 24.89 38.67
CA VAL A 35 -59.35 24.14 37.86
C VAL A 35 -59.49 22.64 38.19
N PRO A 36 -59.58 21.75 37.19
CA PRO A 36 -59.68 20.32 37.44
C PRO A 36 -58.39 19.76 38.06
N GLU A 37 -58.52 18.69 38.86
CA GLU A 37 -57.41 17.99 39.48
C GLU A 37 -56.33 17.58 38.46
N GLY A 38 -55.07 17.81 38.81
CA GLY A 38 -53.89 17.45 38.03
C GLY A 38 -53.70 18.28 36.77
N ALA A 39 -54.42 19.40 36.64
CA ALA A 39 -54.09 20.40 35.65
C ALA A 39 -52.91 21.26 36.10
N ILE A 40 -52.14 21.73 35.12
CA ILE A 40 -51.02 22.65 35.31
C ILE A 40 -51.52 24.07 35.04
N ILE A 41 -51.36 24.96 36.00
CA ILE A 41 -51.63 26.39 35.89
C ILE A 41 -50.32 27.08 35.57
N LEU A 42 -50.32 27.87 34.50
CA LEU A 42 -49.21 28.69 34.05
C LEU A 42 -49.65 30.15 34.14
N ASP A 43 -49.01 30.91 35.03
CA ASP A 43 -49.22 32.34 35.21
C ASP A 43 -48.02 33.10 34.61
N PRO A 44 -48.15 33.65 33.40
CA PRO A 44 -47.05 34.35 32.74
C PRO A 44 -46.73 35.71 33.35
N ASN A 45 -47.64 36.28 34.16
CA ASN A 45 -47.58 37.65 34.66
C ASN A 45 -47.57 37.72 36.19
N SER A 46 -47.06 36.68 36.85
CA SER A 46 -47.14 36.56 38.30
C SER A 46 -46.38 37.69 39.00
N ASN A 47 -47.11 38.55 39.71
CA ASN A 47 -46.58 39.66 40.50
C ASN A 47 -46.30 39.17 41.93
N ASN A 48 -45.26 38.38 42.13
CA ASN A 48 -44.79 38.11 43.47
C ASN A 48 -44.03 39.37 43.97
N LEU A 49 -44.70 40.16 44.81
CA LEU A 49 -44.33 41.53 45.16
C LEU A 49 -42.99 41.62 45.92
N MET A 50 -41.90 41.92 45.20
CA MET A 50 -40.78 42.71 45.71
C MET A 50 -40.62 43.93 44.80
N PRO A 51 -40.52 45.16 45.33
CA PRO A 51 -40.26 46.33 44.49
C PRO A 51 -38.86 46.14 43.90
N GLU A 52 -38.75 46.18 42.56
CA GLU A 52 -37.52 46.02 41.73
C GLU A 52 -37.28 44.64 41.05
N GLN A 53 -38.20 43.66 41.11
CA GLN A 53 -38.10 42.44 40.26
C GLN A 53 -39.10 42.47 39.09
N GLU A 54 -38.64 42.12 37.88
CA GLU A 54 -39.51 41.89 36.72
C GLU A 54 -40.46 40.70 36.98
N PRO A 55 -41.74 40.78 36.54
CA PRO A 55 -42.68 39.68 36.68
C PRO A 55 -42.11 38.43 36.01
N ARG A 56 -42.04 37.33 36.76
CA ARG A 56 -41.53 36.05 36.29
C ARG A 56 -42.70 35.07 36.14
N PRO A 57 -42.78 34.34 35.02
CA PRO A 57 -43.78 33.29 34.88
C PRO A 57 -43.59 32.21 35.93
N VAL A 58 -44.71 31.71 36.48
CA VAL A 58 -44.72 30.60 37.44
C VAL A 58 -45.64 29.49 36.96
N ALA A 59 -45.32 28.26 37.35
CA ALA A 59 -46.08 27.04 37.09
C ALA A 59 -46.50 26.38 38.40
N GLN A 60 -47.77 25.93 38.45
CA GLN A 60 -48.35 25.26 39.59
C GLN A 60 -49.15 24.02 39.16
N LEU A 61 -49.11 22.94 39.95
CA LEU A 61 -49.90 21.73 39.74
C LEU A 61 -51.07 21.68 40.74
N VAL A 62 -52.27 21.37 40.27
CA VAL A 62 -53.45 21.26 41.14
C VAL A 62 -53.56 19.84 41.72
N ASP A 63 -53.62 19.72 43.05
CA ASP A 63 -53.82 18.45 43.75
C ASP A 63 -55.29 17.99 43.79
N ALA A 64 -55.53 16.80 44.37
CA ALA A 64 -56.86 16.18 44.47
C ALA A 64 -57.85 16.98 45.33
N GLU A 65 -57.33 17.84 46.21
CA GLU A 65 -58.08 18.73 47.07
C GLU A 65 -58.31 20.12 46.44
N GLY A 66 -57.77 20.36 45.23
CA GLY A 66 -57.91 21.62 44.49
C GLY A 66 -56.92 22.71 44.89
N ASN A 67 -55.87 22.39 45.65
CA ASN A 67 -54.80 23.33 45.99
C ASN A 67 -53.72 23.32 44.92
N ALA A 68 -53.12 24.49 44.67
CA ALA A 68 -52.06 24.65 43.69
C ALA A 68 -50.67 24.56 44.34
N GLN A 69 -49.87 23.58 43.92
CA GLN A 69 -48.50 23.34 44.38
C GLN A 69 -47.49 23.96 43.40
N PRO A 70 -46.48 24.71 43.86
CA PRO A 70 -45.48 25.29 42.98
C PRO A 70 -44.56 24.19 42.40
N ILE A 71 -44.44 24.15 41.07
CA ILE A 71 -43.57 23.19 40.35
C ILE A 71 -42.61 23.91 39.38
N THR A 72 -42.43 25.21 39.58
CA THR A 72 -41.68 26.09 38.66
C THR A 72 -40.22 25.66 38.58
N ASP A 73 -39.59 25.45 39.74
CA ASP A 73 -38.17 25.06 39.84
C ASP A 73 -37.93 23.65 39.31
N ASP A 74 -38.88 22.73 39.50
CA ASP A 74 -38.79 21.35 39.02
C ASP A 74 -38.79 21.29 37.49
N ILE A 75 -39.65 22.09 36.85
CA ILE A 75 -39.67 22.20 35.39
C ILE A 75 -38.36 22.79 34.87
N GLU A 76 -37.80 23.81 35.55
CA GLU A 76 -36.52 24.39 35.14
C GLU A 76 -35.36 23.38 35.23
N GLN A 77 -35.33 22.55 36.28
CA GLN A 77 -34.33 21.49 36.43
C GLN A 77 -34.45 20.43 35.34
N ILE A 78 -35.68 20.00 35.02
CA ILE A 78 -35.94 19.04 33.93
C ILE A 78 -35.48 19.60 32.58
N LEU A 79 -35.80 20.87 32.30
CA LEU A 79 -35.39 21.51 31.06
C LEU A 79 -33.87 21.67 30.96
N ALA A 80 -33.18 21.95 32.07
CA ALA A 80 -31.73 22.01 32.12
C ALA A 80 -31.08 20.64 31.85
N ALA A 81 -31.59 19.57 32.47
CA ALA A 81 -31.10 18.21 32.22
C ALA A 81 -31.26 17.82 30.74
N LEU A 82 -32.39 18.14 30.12
CA LEU A 82 -32.63 17.88 28.70
C LEU A 82 -31.67 18.65 27.78
N GLU A 83 -31.32 19.89 28.12
CA GLU A 83 -30.39 20.71 27.33
C GLU A 83 -28.93 20.22 27.43
N GLU A 84 -28.56 19.66 28.59
CA GLU A 84 -27.24 19.07 28.83
C GLU A 84 -27.14 17.60 28.36
N GLY A 85 -28.25 17.03 27.87
CA GLY A 85 -28.33 15.61 27.45
C GLY A 85 -28.30 14.62 28.63
N ALA A 86 -28.56 15.10 29.85
CA ALA A 86 -28.68 14.29 31.05
C ALA A 86 -30.08 13.64 31.15
N ASP A 87 -30.18 12.53 31.88
CA ASP A 87 -31.45 11.83 32.11
C ASP A 87 -32.31 12.61 33.13
N PRO A 88 -33.50 13.13 32.74
CA PRO A 88 -34.36 13.90 33.64
C PRO A 88 -34.93 13.07 34.81
N THR A 89 -34.93 11.75 34.69
CA THR A 89 -35.42 10.84 35.76
C THR A 89 -34.41 10.63 36.87
N ALA A 90 -33.16 11.09 36.69
CA ALA A 90 -32.11 11.03 37.70
C ALA A 90 -31.97 12.32 38.53
N LEU A 91 -32.89 13.28 38.35
CA LEU A 91 -32.88 14.56 39.06
C LEU A 91 -33.38 14.47 40.51
N ASP A 92 -34.24 13.49 40.82
CA ASP A 92 -34.79 13.24 42.15
C ASP A 92 -34.92 11.73 42.40
N ASP A 93 -34.57 11.29 43.61
CA ASP A 93 -34.63 9.87 44.03
C ASP A 93 -36.08 9.35 44.03
N ASP A 94 -37.07 10.24 44.18
CA ASP A 94 -38.51 9.91 44.11
C ASP A 94 -39.02 9.78 42.65
N LEU A 95 -38.28 10.29 41.66
CA LEU A 95 -38.58 10.18 40.23
C LEU A 95 -37.79 9.07 39.53
N ALA A 96 -36.82 8.48 40.23
CA ALA A 96 -36.04 7.36 39.72
C ALA A 96 -36.95 6.14 39.46
N PRO A 97 -36.75 5.41 38.35
CA PRO A 97 -37.44 4.14 38.14
C PRO A 97 -37.18 3.22 39.34
N ALA A 98 -38.22 2.77 40.04
CA ALA A 98 -38.14 1.90 41.22
C ALA A 98 -37.65 0.46 40.92
N ALA A 99 -36.73 0.31 39.96
CA ALA A 99 -36.03 -0.92 39.67
C ALA A 99 -34.94 -1.13 40.75
N GLY A 100 -35.26 -1.91 41.78
CA GLY A 100 -34.29 -2.39 42.79
C GLY A 100 -34.42 -1.79 44.19
N GLY A 101 -35.43 -0.97 44.46
CA GLY A 101 -35.71 -0.46 45.81
C GLY A 101 -36.33 -1.50 46.76
N LEU A 102 -36.22 -1.27 48.08
CA LEU A 102 -36.68 -2.17 49.15
C LEU A 102 -38.21 -2.42 49.19
N GLN A 103 -39.00 -1.76 48.35
CA GLN A 103 -40.45 -1.98 48.18
C GLN A 103 -40.80 -2.59 46.79
N SER A 104 -39.81 -3.14 46.07
CA SER A 104 -40.06 -3.89 44.84
C SER A 104 -40.48 -5.34 45.14
N SER A 105 -41.38 -5.90 44.34
CA SER A 105 -41.80 -7.32 44.42
C SER A 105 -40.72 -8.31 43.94
N SER A 106 -39.50 -7.82 43.66
CA SER A 106 -38.37 -8.62 43.22
C SER A 106 -37.57 -9.13 44.42
N ILE A 107 -37.33 -10.44 44.45
CA ILE A 107 -36.51 -11.12 45.47
C ILE A 107 -35.04 -10.67 45.34
N THR A 108 -34.45 -10.05 46.37
CA THR A 108 -33.09 -9.46 46.30
C THR A 108 -32.02 -10.23 47.07
N GLY A 109 -32.20 -11.52 47.40
CA GLY A 109 -31.14 -12.21 48.14
C GLY A 109 -31.27 -13.71 48.35
N SER A 110 -31.26 -14.53 47.30
CA SER A 110 -31.11 -15.99 47.52
C SER A 110 -30.30 -16.82 46.51
N ALA A 111 -29.72 -16.25 45.45
CA ALA A 111 -28.77 -17.01 44.63
C ALA A 111 -27.89 -16.09 43.76
N SER A 112 -26.58 -16.28 43.79
CA SER A 112 -25.71 -15.92 42.67
C SER A 112 -25.66 -17.12 41.72
N ILE A 113 -26.18 -16.92 40.50
CA ILE A 113 -25.94 -17.85 39.39
C ILE A 113 -24.72 -17.31 38.66
N GLU A 114 -23.61 -18.04 38.71
CA GLU A 114 -22.44 -17.76 37.89
C GLU A 114 -22.72 -18.31 36.48
N ARG A 115 -22.77 -17.42 35.47
CA ARG A 115 -23.03 -17.78 34.07
C ARG A 115 -21.70 -18.03 33.37
N ASP A 116 -21.53 -19.21 32.77
CA ASP A 116 -20.31 -19.61 32.04
C ASP A 116 -20.43 -19.50 30.51
N GLY A 117 -21.42 -18.74 30.01
CA GLY A 117 -21.65 -18.52 28.59
C GLY A 117 -21.84 -17.04 28.26
N ALA A 118 -21.35 -16.63 27.07
CA ALA A 118 -21.46 -15.26 26.57
C ALA A 118 -22.93 -14.77 26.64
N GLU A 119 -23.13 -13.70 27.41
CA GLU A 119 -24.43 -13.13 27.66
C GLU A 119 -24.87 -12.30 26.45
N THR A 120 -25.90 -12.78 25.73
CA THR A 120 -26.62 -11.93 24.77
C THR A 120 -27.63 -11.11 25.57
N ILE A 121 -27.20 -9.94 26.03
CA ILE A 121 -28.11 -8.88 26.47
C ILE A 121 -28.95 -8.53 25.23
N ALA A 122 -30.27 -8.46 25.34
CA ALA A 122 -31.10 -7.91 24.28
C ALA A 122 -30.68 -6.44 24.07
N SER A 123 -29.83 -6.19 23.07
CA SER A 123 -29.57 -4.82 22.64
C SER A 123 -30.83 -4.35 21.94
N THR A 124 -31.46 -3.30 22.43
CA THR A 124 -32.25 -2.44 21.56
C THR A 124 -31.25 -1.87 20.56
N GLN A 125 -31.28 -2.42 19.34
CA GLN A 125 -30.52 -1.87 18.23
C GLN A 125 -31.18 -0.53 17.89
N PHE A 126 -30.74 0.54 18.55
CA PHE A 126 -30.93 1.88 18.02
C PHE A 126 -30.05 1.95 16.79
N ASP A 127 -30.66 1.63 15.65
CA ASP A 127 -30.08 1.93 14.37
C ASP A 127 -30.02 3.46 14.24
N THR A 128 -28.82 4.00 14.47
CA THR A 128 -28.51 5.41 14.23
C THR A 128 -27.96 5.62 12.83
N SER A 129 -27.99 4.59 11.96
CA SER A 129 -28.05 4.91 10.55
C SER A 129 -29.31 5.75 10.39
N GLY A 130 -29.13 7.02 10.05
CA GLY A 130 -30.24 7.93 9.88
C GLY A 130 -31.09 7.47 8.69
N PHE A 131 -31.66 8.40 7.94
CA PHE A 131 -32.39 8.04 6.74
C PHE A 131 -31.53 7.33 5.65
N GLU A 132 -30.22 7.15 5.86
CA GLU A 132 -29.31 6.36 5.01
C GLU A 132 -29.73 4.88 4.89
N ALA A 133 -30.33 4.28 5.94
CA ALA A 133 -30.81 2.89 5.88
C ALA A 133 -31.99 2.70 4.90
N ILE A 134 -32.72 3.77 4.59
CA ILE A 134 -33.76 3.78 3.55
C ILE A 134 -33.25 4.39 2.23
N GLY A 135 -31.93 4.58 2.09
CA GLY A 135 -31.28 5.09 0.88
C GLY A 135 -31.31 6.61 0.71
N LEU A 136 -31.62 7.38 1.76
CA LEU A 136 -31.58 8.85 1.72
C LEU A 136 -30.24 9.38 2.27
N SER A 137 -29.54 10.15 1.45
CA SER A 137 -28.31 10.85 1.83
C SER A 137 -28.48 11.83 3.01
N ARG A 138 -27.36 12.17 3.66
CA ARG A 138 -27.30 13.15 4.77
C ARG A 138 -27.92 14.48 4.38
N THR A 139 -27.75 14.89 3.14
CA THR A 139 -28.33 16.12 2.60
C THR A 139 -29.86 16.03 2.48
N GLN A 140 -30.37 14.89 2.04
CA GLN A 140 -31.83 14.65 1.91
C GLN A 140 -32.51 14.60 3.27
N SER A 141 -31.91 13.93 4.24
CA SER A 141 -32.44 13.87 5.61
C SER A 141 -32.50 15.22 6.30
N LEU A 142 -31.44 16.04 6.19
CA LEU A 142 -31.41 17.40 6.72
C LEU A 142 -32.44 18.31 6.04
N SER A 143 -32.65 18.14 4.73
CA SER A 143 -33.65 18.90 3.98
C SER A 143 -35.09 18.57 4.42
N LEU A 144 -35.38 17.28 4.65
CA LEU A 144 -36.69 16.83 5.15
C LEU A 144 -36.95 17.31 6.58
N LEU A 145 -35.91 17.28 7.42
CA LEU A 145 -35.99 17.77 8.80
C LEU A 145 -36.27 19.28 8.84
N ASN A 146 -35.59 20.06 7.99
CA ASN A 146 -35.87 21.49 7.85
C ASN A 146 -37.31 21.77 7.36
N LEU A 147 -37.86 20.92 6.49
CA LEU A 147 -39.23 21.07 5.99
C LEU A 147 -40.28 20.77 7.08
N LEU A 148 -40.00 19.83 7.98
CA LEU A 148 -40.87 19.50 9.12
C LEU A 148 -40.78 20.54 10.26
N GLN A 149 -39.64 21.21 10.42
CA GLN A 149 -39.41 22.21 11.48
C GLN A 149 -39.85 23.63 11.10
N ALA A 150 -40.20 23.89 9.84
CA ALA A 150 -40.66 25.21 9.40
C ALA A 150 -42.19 25.33 9.42
N PRO A 151 -42.79 26.20 10.26
CA PRO A 151 -44.21 26.51 10.16
C PRO A 151 -44.48 27.28 8.84
N THR A 152 -45.14 26.60 7.90
CA THR A 152 -45.86 27.14 6.73
C THR A 152 -45.32 28.47 6.17
N ALA A 153 -44.12 28.45 5.60
CA ALA A 153 -43.72 29.46 4.62
C ALA A 153 -43.95 28.88 3.20
N PRO A 154 -44.49 29.64 2.23
CA PRO A 154 -44.55 29.21 0.85
C PRO A 154 -43.14 28.92 0.35
N ILE A 155 -42.90 27.68 -0.05
CA ILE A 155 -41.63 27.29 -0.67
C ILE A 155 -41.58 28.05 -2.00
N PRO A 156 -40.61 28.97 -2.22
CA PRO A 156 -40.41 29.51 -3.57
C PRO A 156 -40.08 28.31 -4.48
N PRO A 157 -40.63 28.26 -5.72
CA PRO A 157 -40.29 27.19 -6.63
C PRO A 157 -38.78 27.14 -6.79
N ILE A 158 -38.18 26.03 -6.41
CA ILE A 158 -36.78 25.74 -6.68
C ILE A 158 -36.66 25.84 -8.21
N PRO A 159 -35.80 26.71 -8.76
CA PRO A 159 -35.52 26.67 -10.19
C PRO A 159 -35.11 25.23 -10.53
N PRO A 160 -35.52 24.67 -11.68
CA PRO A 160 -35.11 23.33 -12.05
C PRO A 160 -33.59 23.24 -11.87
N VAL A 161 -33.17 22.32 -10.99
CA VAL A 161 -31.75 21.98 -10.86
C VAL A 161 -31.40 21.45 -12.25
N ASP A 162 -30.51 22.17 -12.94
CA ASP A 162 -29.90 21.68 -14.16
C ASP A 162 -29.42 20.25 -13.84
N PRO A 163 -29.79 19.21 -14.61
CA PRO A 163 -29.28 17.87 -14.36
C PRO A 163 -27.78 17.99 -14.14
N GLU A 164 -27.33 17.55 -12.96
CA GLU A 164 -25.92 17.55 -12.57
C GLU A 164 -25.13 17.05 -13.79
N GLU A 165 -24.25 17.91 -14.33
CA GLU A 165 -23.37 17.54 -15.44
C GLU A 165 -22.81 16.14 -15.13
N PRO A 166 -22.88 15.18 -16.07
CA PRO A 166 -22.51 13.81 -15.78
C PRO A 166 -21.11 13.81 -15.18
N VAL A 167 -20.99 13.33 -13.94
CA VAL A 167 -19.68 13.21 -13.29
C VAL A 167 -18.78 12.41 -14.22
N SER A 168 -17.68 13.03 -14.65
CA SER A 168 -16.74 12.36 -15.53
C SER A 168 -16.23 11.09 -14.84
N PRO A 169 -16.18 9.94 -15.55
CA PRO A 169 -15.72 8.71 -14.94
C PRO A 169 -14.30 8.89 -14.39
N ILE A 170 -14.04 8.35 -13.19
CA ILE A 170 -12.69 8.31 -12.64
C ILE A 170 -11.85 7.35 -13.49
N VAL A 171 -10.75 7.86 -14.01
CA VAL A 171 -9.81 7.14 -14.88
C VAL A 171 -8.39 7.37 -14.37
N ILE A 172 -7.41 6.69 -14.95
CA ILE A 172 -6.00 6.87 -14.60
C ILE A 172 -5.49 8.21 -15.18
N SER A 173 -4.80 8.99 -14.36
CA SER A 173 -4.13 10.23 -14.77
C SER A 173 -2.65 10.02 -15.06
N SER A 174 -1.95 9.22 -14.24
CA SER A 174 -0.55 8.86 -14.45
C SER A 174 -0.19 7.52 -13.82
N ILE A 175 0.79 6.85 -14.42
CA ILE A 175 1.45 5.68 -13.86
C ILE A 175 2.95 5.93 -13.93
N THR A 176 3.66 5.76 -12.82
CA THR A 176 5.13 5.89 -12.76
C THR A 176 5.68 4.64 -12.10
N GLY A 177 6.54 3.90 -12.80
CA GLY A 177 7.31 2.80 -12.20
C GLY A 177 8.65 3.31 -11.65
N ASP A 178 9.19 2.58 -10.69
CA ASP A 178 10.50 2.82 -10.12
C ASP A 178 11.59 1.96 -10.78
N ASN A 179 12.81 2.11 -10.29
CA ASN A 179 13.91 1.21 -10.56
C ASN A 179 14.16 0.41 -9.29
N ALA A 180 14.18 -0.92 -9.41
CA ALA A 180 14.46 -1.82 -8.30
C ALA A 180 15.52 -2.82 -8.72
N ALA A 181 16.26 -3.30 -7.74
CA ALA A 181 17.12 -4.46 -7.93
C ALA A 181 16.27 -5.69 -8.29
N GLU A 182 16.88 -6.59 -9.04
CA GLU A 182 16.42 -7.96 -9.15
C GLU A 182 16.25 -8.60 -7.75
N GLY A 183 15.33 -9.54 -7.62
CA GLY A 183 14.91 -10.12 -6.34
C GLY A 183 14.10 -9.21 -5.41
N SER A 184 13.86 -7.95 -5.78
CA SER A 184 13.10 -6.98 -5.00
C SER A 184 11.72 -6.67 -5.61
N ASN A 185 10.92 -5.84 -4.94
CA ASN A 185 9.66 -5.37 -5.51
C ASN A 185 9.87 -4.05 -6.27
N ASN A 186 9.51 -4.03 -7.55
CA ASN A 186 9.22 -2.77 -8.25
C ASN A 186 7.85 -2.24 -7.83
N THR A 187 7.74 -0.92 -7.72
CA THR A 187 6.51 -0.23 -7.34
C THR A 187 6.05 0.73 -8.44
N PHE A 188 4.85 0.51 -8.96
CA PHE A 188 4.14 1.50 -9.76
C PHE A 188 3.28 2.39 -8.86
N SER A 189 3.44 3.70 -8.97
CA SER A 189 2.54 4.69 -8.39
C SER A 189 1.48 5.06 -9.41
N VAL A 190 0.21 4.80 -9.07
CA VAL A 190 -0.95 5.08 -9.93
C VAL A 190 -1.72 6.26 -9.34
N SER A 191 -1.90 7.32 -10.13
CA SER A 191 -2.75 8.46 -9.78
C SER A 191 -4.03 8.44 -10.62
N LEU A 192 -5.14 8.84 -10.01
CA LEU A 192 -6.45 8.92 -10.65
C LEU A 192 -6.74 10.35 -11.09
N SER A 193 -7.71 10.52 -12.00
CA SER A 193 -8.17 11.83 -12.49
C SER A 193 -8.90 12.65 -11.43
N GLY A 194 -9.28 12.01 -10.32
CA GLY A 194 -9.94 12.64 -9.18
C GLY A 194 -10.06 11.66 -8.01
N THR A 195 -10.75 12.10 -6.97
CA THR A 195 -11.06 11.26 -5.80
C THR A 195 -12.32 10.43 -6.07
N THR A 196 -12.26 9.13 -5.81
CA THR A 196 -13.42 8.24 -5.93
C THR A 196 -14.52 8.63 -4.93
N ILE A 197 -15.76 8.75 -5.40
CA ILE A 197 -16.94 9.02 -4.56
C ILE A 197 -17.81 7.77 -4.33
N ALA A 198 -17.54 6.71 -5.09
CA ALA A 198 -18.09 5.37 -4.95
C ALA A 198 -16.97 4.34 -5.19
N GLU A 199 -17.18 3.10 -4.77
CA GLU A 199 -16.27 2.00 -5.12
C GLU A 199 -16.12 1.92 -6.65
N THR A 200 -14.89 1.96 -7.14
CA THR A 200 -14.56 2.06 -8.57
C THR A 200 -13.62 0.93 -8.96
N THR A 201 -13.98 0.15 -9.97
CA THR A 201 -13.10 -0.88 -10.51
C THR A 201 -12.22 -0.31 -11.62
N ILE A 202 -10.90 -0.41 -11.44
CA ILE A 202 -9.90 -0.01 -12.43
C ILE A 202 -9.29 -1.27 -13.05
N VAL A 203 -9.31 -1.36 -14.37
CA VAL A 203 -8.66 -2.43 -15.12
C VAL A 203 -7.25 -1.99 -15.49
N LEU A 204 -6.27 -2.81 -15.14
CA LEU A 204 -4.85 -2.61 -15.45
C LEU A 204 -4.32 -3.79 -16.26
N THR A 205 -3.25 -3.55 -17.00
CA THR A 205 -2.51 -4.57 -17.75
C THR A 205 -1.03 -4.48 -17.40
N LEU A 206 -0.49 -5.57 -16.87
CA LEU A 206 0.93 -5.78 -16.63
C LEU A 206 1.53 -6.50 -17.83
N ALA A 207 2.53 -5.90 -18.48
CA ALA A 207 3.16 -6.45 -19.67
C ALA A 207 4.68 -6.36 -19.58
N GLY A 208 5.38 -7.39 -20.07
CA GLY A 208 6.82 -7.33 -20.29
C GLY A 208 7.18 -6.34 -21.38
N ASP A 209 8.43 -5.89 -21.38
CA ASP A 209 9.04 -5.10 -22.46
C ASP A 209 10.36 -5.77 -22.86
N THR A 210 11.50 -5.36 -22.30
CA THR A 210 12.72 -6.18 -22.40
C THR A 210 12.73 -7.29 -21.36
N ALA A 211 12.14 -7.05 -20.19
CA ALA A 211 11.90 -8.08 -19.18
C ALA A 211 10.72 -8.97 -19.61
N THR A 212 10.92 -10.27 -19.46
CA THR A 212 10.02 -11.38 -19.75
C THR A 212 9.22 -11.80 -18.50
N LYS A 213 7.90 -11.80 -18.66
CA LYS A 213 6.93 -12.24 -17.64
C LYS A 213 7.21 -13.69 -17.21
N GLY A 214 7.42 -13.92 -15.92
CA GLY A 214 7.67 -15.23 -15.32
C GLY A 214 9.13 -15.70 -15.38
N VAL A 215 10.01 -14.94 -16.03
CA VAL A 215 11.47 -15.11 -15.97
C VAL A 215 12.03 -14.04 -15.04
N ASP A 216 11.81 -12.76 -15.36
CA ASP A 216 12.43 -11.64 -14.65
C ASP A 216 11.50 -11.02 -13.59
N PHE A 217 10.18 -11.21 -13.74
CA PHE A 217 9.20 -10.76 -12.75
C PHE A 217 7.97 -11.66 -12.63
N ASN A 218 7.34 -11.64 -11.47
CA ASN A 218 6.12 -12.39 -11.20
C ASN A 218 4.95 -11.85 -12.02
N GLY A 219 4.51 -12.65 -12.99
CA GLY A 219 3.38 -12.33 -13.85
C GLY A 219 2.02 -12.87 -13.40
N THR A 220 1.95 -13.57 -12.27
CA THR A 220 0.74 -14.31 -11.83
C THR A 220 -0.06 -13.56 -10.77
N SER A 221 0.59 -12.66 -10.04
CA SER A 221 -0.05 -11.84 -9.02
C SER A 221 0.75 -10.58 -8.76
N VAL A 222 0.06 -9.53 -8.32
CA VAL A 222 0.65 -8.28 -7.83
C VAL A 222 0.15 -7.98 -6.43
N VAL A 223 0.87 -7.13 -5.69
CA VAL A 223 0.40 -6.59 -4.42
C VAL A 223 -0.06 -5.16 -4.62
N VAL A 224 -1.35 -4.90 -4.47
CA VAL A 224 -1.92 -3.56 -4.56
C VAL A 224 -1.98 -2.97 -3.16
N VAL A 225 -1.49 -1.74 -2.98
CA VAL A 225 -1.53 -1.03 -1.71
C VAL A 225 -2.43 0.19 -1.84
N ILE A 226 -3.54 0.20 -1.11
CA ILE A 226 -4.51 1.31 -1.09
C ILE A 226 -4.68 1.79 0.35
N ASN A 227 -4.44 3.08 0.60
CA ASN A 227 -4.55 3.67 1.94
C ASN A 227 -3.77 2.90 3.03
N GLY A 228 -2.63 2.32 2.65
CA GLY A 228 -1.77 1.52 3.54
C GLY A 228 -2.19 0.05 3.71
N VAL A 229 -3.28 -0.39 3.07
CA VAL A 229 -3.74 -1.78 3.11
C VAL A 229 -3.23 -2.52 1.87
N SER A 230 -2.51 -3.62 2.07
CA SER A 230 -2.00 -4.47 1.00
C SER A 230 -2.98 -5.59 0.66
N GLN A 231 -3.21 -5.81 -0.64
CA GLN A 231 -4.02 -6.89 -1.18
C GLN A 231 -3.27 -7.59 -2.31
N THR A 232 -3.18 -8.91 -2.27
CA THR A 232 -2.70 -9.69 -3.41
C THR A 232 -3.83 -9.84 -4.43
N VAL A 233 -3.55 -9.44 -5.67
CA VAL A 233 -4.50 -9.50 -6.80
C VAL A 233 -3.94 -10.44 -7.86
N PRO A 234 -4.70 -11.46 -8.31
CA PRO A 234 -4.27 -12.33 -9.38
C PRO A 234 -4.21 -11.59 -10.72
N VAL A 235 -3.22 -11.93 -11.52
CA VAL A 235 -3.05 -11.42 -12.89
C VAL A 235 -3.41 -12.52 -13.87
N ASN A 236 -4.25 -12.17 -14.85
CA ASN A 236 -4.65 -13.09 -15.90
C ASN A 236 -3.47 -13.45 -16.81
N GLU A 237 -3.63 -14.51 -17.60
CA GLU A 237 -2.61 -14.97 -18.54
C GLU A 237 -2.20 -13.85 -19.52
N ASP A 238 -3.19 -13.08 -20.01
CA ASP A 238 -3.01 -11.92 -20.89
C ASP A 238 -2.42 -10.67 -20.19
N GLY A 239 -2.11 -10.75 -18.89
CA GLY A 239 -1.56 -9.65 -18.11
C GLY A 239 -2.60 -8.70 -17.52
N THR A 240 -3.89 -8.87 -17.82
CA THR A 240 -4.94 -8.01 -17.26
C THR A 240 -5.27 -8.38 -15.82
N PHE A 241 -5.66 -7.38 -15.02
CA PHE A 241 -6.20 -7.58 -13.67
C PHE A 241 -7.09 -6.40 -13.27
N GLN A 242 -7.89 -6.58 -12.22
CA GLN A 242 -8.84 -5.59 -11.74
C GLN A 242 -8.51 -5.16 -10.32
N VAL A 243 -8.54 -3.86 -10.08
CA VAL A 243 -8.34 -3.25 -8.76
C VAL A 243 -9.63 -2.57 -8.34
N THR A 244 -10.17 -2.99 -7.20
CA THR A 244 -11.34 -2.35 -6.58
C THR A 244 -10.86 -1.21 -5.68
N VAL A 245 -11.08 0.02 -6.12
CA VAL A 245 -10.67 1.23 -5.42
C VAL A 245 -11.83 1.73 -4.55
N PRO A 246 -11.68 1.80 -3.22
CA PRO A 246 -12.72 2.30 -2.32
C PRO A 246 -12.92 3.81 -2.49
N THR A 247 -14.01 4.33 -1.92
CA THR A 247 -14.28 5.78 -1.85
C THR A 247 -13.15 6.56 -1.18
N ASN A 248 -13.07 7.87 -1.44
CA ASN A 248 -12.09 8.79 -0.89
C ASN A 248 -10.64 8.44 -1.24
N THR A 249 -10.42 7.81 -2.39
CA THR A 249 -9.08 7.42 -2.88
C THR A 249 -8.78 8.14 -4.19
N ASN A 250 -7.58 8.70 -4.32
CA ASN A 250 -7.11 9.37 -5.54
C ASN A 250 -5.82 8.76 -6.11
N SER A 251 -5.22 7.80 -5.40
CA SER A 251 -3.99 7.13 -5.78
C SER A 251 -3.86 5.80 -5.05
N PHE A 252 -3.07 4.91 -5.63
CA PHE A 252 -2.66 3.64 -5.02
C PHE A 252 -1.33 3.22 -5.62
N SER A 253 -0.70 2.19 -5.06
CA SER A 253 0.48 1.58 -5.67
C SER A 253 0.24 0.12 -6.03
N VAL A 254 0.95 -0.34 -7.05
CA VAL A 254 1.01 -1.73 -7.47
C VAL A 254 2.45 -2.19 -7.37
N GLN A 255 2.70 -3.16 -6.50
CA GLN A 255 4.00 -3.79 -6.34
C GLN A 255 4.07 -5.09 -7.12
N VAL A 256 5.14 -5.25 -7.87
CA VAL A 256 5.45 -6.43 -8.68
C VAL A 256 6.78 -6.98 -8.19
N THR A 257 6.79 -8.23 -7.76
CA THR A 257 8.01 -8.92 -7.32
C THR A 257 8.85 -9.30 -8.53
N THR A 258 10.10 -8.89 -8.56
CA THR A 258 11.12 -9.35 -9.51
C THR A 258 11.71 -10.68 -9.03
N ILE A 259 12.25 -11.46 -9.95
CA ILE A 259 12.82 -12.78 -9.69
C ILE A 259 14.32 -12.62 -9.71
N ASP A 260 15.02 -13.11 -8.67
CA ASP A 260 16.48 -13.13 -8.53
C ASP A 260 17.05 -14.42 -9.12
N ASP A 261 18.00 -14.31 -10.05
CA ASP A 261 18.79 -15.44 -10.52
C ASP A 261 20.32 -15.20 -10.54
N ASN A 262 21.03 -15.85 -11.47
CA ASN A 262 22.50 -15.87 -11.54
C ASN A 262 23.01 -15.64 -12.97
N ILE A 263 22.16 -15.14 -13.86
CA ILE A 263 22.49 -14.71 -15.21
C ILE A 263 22.58 -13.18 -15.17
N TYR A 264 23.43 -12.59 -16.01
CA TYR A 264 23.47 -11.15 -16.19
C TYR A 264 22.72 -10.73 -17.45
N GLU A 265 21.62 -10.01 -17.27
CA GLU A 265 20.68 -9.55 -18.28
C GLU A 265 20.94 -8.08 -18.62
N GLY A 266 21.53 -7.35 -17.66
CA GLY A 266 21.59 -5.89 -17.69
C GLY A 266 20.31 -5.26 -17.20
N ASN A 267 20.10 -3.98 -17.51
CA ASN A 267 18.87 -3.30 -17.08
C ASN A 267 17.72 -3.68 -18.01
N GLU A 268 16.63 -4.12 -17.41
CA GLU A 268 15.43 -4.52 -18.14
C GLU A 268 14.20 -3.74 -17.73
N THR A 269 13.22 -3.64 -18.62
CA THR A 269 12.00 -2.88 -18.39
C THR A 269 10.75 -3.73 -18.54
N PHE A 270 9.71 -3.35 -17.80
CA PHE A 270 8.35 -3.83 -17.99
C PHE A 270 7.36 -2.72 -17.66
N THR A 271 6.09 -2.91 -18.03
CA THR A 271 5.10 -1.83 -18.04
C THR A 271 3.82 -2.19 -17.32
N LEU A 272 3.21 -1.16 -16.74
CA LEU A 272 1.85 -1.19 -16.23
C LEU A 272 1.02 -0.15 -16.99
N SER A 273 -0.13 -0.56 -17.50
CA SER A 273 -0.99 0.31 -18.30
C SER A 273 -2.47 0.21 -17.92
N GLY A 274 -3.24 1.25 -18.24
CA GLY A 274 -4.69 1.24 -18.07
C GLY A 274 -5.37 2.43 -18.73
N ALA A 275 -6.70 2.48 -18.66
CA ALA A 275 -7.49 3.51 -19.32
C ALA A 275 -7.37 4.88 -18.62
N GLY A 276 -6.99 5.91 -19.38
CA GLY A 276 -7.02 7.31 -19.00
C GLY A 276 -8.00 8.12 -19.83
N THR A 277 -8.04 9.44 -19.60
CA THR A 277 -9.04 10.34 -20.21
C THR A 277 -8.95 10.37 -21.75
N ASN A 278 -7.73 10.30 -22.30
CA ASN A 278 -7.47 10.47 -23.73
C ASN A 278 -6.80 9.23 -24.37
N GLY A 279 -6.95 8.06 -23.78
CA GLY A 279 -6.33 6.81 -24.24
C GLY A 279 -5.69 6.02 -23.12
N ILE A 280 -4.80 5.10 -23.47
CA ILE A 280 -4.06 4.28 -22.50
C ILE A 280 -2.95 5.12 -21.86
N VAL A 281 -2.85 5.06 -20.54
CA VAL A 281 -1.74 5.58 -19.75
C VAL A 281 -0.82 4.40 -19.43
N THR A 282 0.48 4.57 -19.66
CA THR A 282 1.49 3.52 -19.40
C THR A 282 2.60 4.10 -18.55
N GLY A 283 3.01 3.36 -17.52
CA GLY A 283 4.24 3.58 -16.77
C GLY A 283 5.21 2.43 -16.99
N THR A 284 6.50 2.73 -16.92
CA THR A 284 7.59 1.76 -17.06
C THR A 284 8.33 1.63 -15.73
N ALA A 285 8.61 0.40 -15.32
CA ALA A 285 9.53 0.08 -14.24
C ALA A 285 10.79 -0.55 -14.81
N THR A 286 11.91 -0.42 -14.09
CA THR A 286 13.21 -0.98 -14.46
C THR A 286 13.68 -1.99 -13.41
N ILE A 287 14.18 -3.13 -13.85
CA ILE A 287 14.90 -4.12 -13.05
C ILE A 287 16.40 -3.88 -13.29
N THR A 288 17.18 -3.77 -12.21
CA THR A 288 18.64 -3.58 -12.27
C THR A 288 19.37 -4.79 -11.72
N ASP A 289 20.40 -5.20 -12.45
CA ASP A 289 21.11 -6.48 -12.27
C ASP A 289 22.65 -6.26 -12.15
N ASP A 290 23.04 -5.07 -11.66
CA ASP A 290 24.45 -4.65 -11.56
C ASP A 290 24.90 -4.40 -10.12
N GLY A 291 24.18 -4.96 -9.15
CA GLY A 291 24.35 -4.71 -7.72
C GLY A 291 23.86 -3.35 -7.25
N SER A 292 23.32 -2.52 -8.13
CA SER A 292 22.67 -1.28 -7.72
C SER A 292 21.36 -1.55 -6.98
N ASN A 293 20.82 -0.52 -6.32
CA ASN A 293 19.57 -0.59 -5.55
C ASN A 293 19.55 -1.66 -4.42
N GLY A 294 20.72 -2.19 -4.02
CA GLY A 294 20.86 -3.15 -2.93
C GLY A 294 20.70 -4.62 -3.34
N GLY A 295 20.69 -4.92 -4.64
CA GLY A 295 20.63 -6.28 -5.19
C GLY A 295 21.97 -7.01 -5.24
N THR A 296 21.94 -8.23 -5.76
CA THR A 296 23.11 -8.99 -6.21
C THR A 296 23.72 -8.33 -7.46
N ASP A 297 25.03 -8.53 -7.64
CA ASP A 297 25.76 -8.05 -8.82
C ASP A 297 26.13 -9.27 -9.65
N ASP A 298 25.33 -9.57 -10.66
CA ASP A 298 25.51 -10.77 -11.47
C ASP A 298 26.40 -10.53 -12.70
N ARG A 299 26.91 -9.29 -12.86
CA ARG A 299 27.89 -8.96 -13.91
C ARG A 299 29.05 -9.95 -13.91
N PRO A 300 29.36 -10.59 -15.05
CA PRO A 300 30.38 -11.61 -15.08
C PRO A 300 31.75 -11.06 -14.66
N SER A 301 32.41 -11.82 -13.79
CA SER A 301 33.77 -11.58 -13.34
C SER A 301 34.61 -12.83 -13.59
N VAL A 302 35.90 -12.68 -13.91
CA VAL A 302 36.79 -13.85 -13.99
C VAL A 302 36.89 -14.44 -12.59
N ALA A 303 36.40 -15.66 -12.41
CA ALA A 303 36.39 -16.36 -11.14
C ALA A 303 37.66 -17.21 -10.95
N ASN A 304 38.12 -17.88 -12.02
CA ASN A 304 39.29 -18.74 -11.98
C ASN A 304 40.03 -18.78 -13.32
N ILE A 305 41.35 -18.96 -13.26
CA ILE A 305 42.20 -19.34 -14.39
C ILE A 305 43.05 -20.54 -13.93
N SER A 306 42.95 -21.68 -14.62
CA SER A 306 43.67 -22.89 -14.24
C SER A 306 45.20 -22.75 -14.39
N SER A 307 45.95 -23.67 -13.79
CA SER A 307 47.41 -23.68 -13.81
C SER A 307 47.92 -24.98 -14.42
N PRO A 308 47.99 -25.09 -15.76
CA PRO A 308 48.35 -26.33 -16.43
C PRO A 308 49.83 -26.69 -16.24
N THR A 309 50.15 -27.97 -16.40
CA THR A 309 51.53 -28.44 -16.48
C THR A 309 51.66 -29.34 -17.69
N VAL A 310 52.54 -28.98 -18.61
CA VAL A 310 52.73 -29.65 -19.90
C VAL A 310 54.20 -29.95 -20.12
N SER A 311 54.49 -30.91 -21.00
CA SER A 311 55.83 -31.05 -21.56
C SER A 311 56.10 -29.93 -22.57
N GLU A 312 57.35 -29.62 -22.82
CA GLU A 312 57.75 -28.77 -23.95
C GLU A 312 57.21 -29.32 -25.28
N GLY A 313 56.99 -28.44 -26.26
CA GLY A 313 56.31 -28.75 -27.53
C GLY A 313 54.78 -28.91 -27.47
N GLU A 314 54.22 -29.25 -26.31
CA GLU A 314 52.77 -29.39 -26.12
C GLU A 314 52.09 -28.03 -25.85
N SER A 315 50.79 -27.96 -26.14
CA SER A 315 50.02 -26.75 -25.86
C SER A 315 49.59 -26.67 -24.39
N ALA A 316 50.02 -25.62 -23.70
CA ALA A 316 49.50 -25.27 -22.38
C ALA A 316 48.12 -24.63 -22.51
N THR A 317 47.10 -25.31 -22.00
CA THR A 317 45.71 -24.83 -22.07
C THR A 317 45.24 -24.36 -20.69
N PHE A 318 44.92 -23.07 -20.60
CA PHE A 318 44.31 -22.45 -19.42
C PHE A 318 42.80 -22.50 -19.54
N ASP A 319 42.13 -23.06 -18.55
CA ASP A 319 40.68 -22.99 -18.43
C ASP A 319 40.30 -21.74 -17.65
N VAL A 320 39.48 -20.89 -18.25
CA VAL A 320 38.99 -19.65 -17.65
C VAL A 320 37.50 -19.82 -17.35
N SER A 321 37.11 -19.58 -16.09
CA SER A 321 35.69 -19.57 -15.69
C SER A 321 35.30 -18.17 -15.23
N LEU A 322 34.09 -17.76 -15.62
CA LEU A 322 33.43 -16.57 -15.13
C LEU A 322 32.55 -16.92 -13.92
N SER A 323 32.19 -15.92 -13.10
CA SER A 323 31.30 -16.10 -11.96
C SER A 323 29.88 -16.48 -12.40
N ASN A 324 29.41 -15.81 -13.45
CA ASN A 324 28.04 -15.88 -13.95
C ASN A 324 28.07 -15.90 -15.48
N ALA A 325 27.00 -16.40 -16.10
CA ALA A 325 26.75 -16.21 -17.53
C ALA A 325 26.13 -14.82 -17.77
N SER A 326 26.06 -14.38 -19.03
CA SER A 326 25.31 -13.17 -19.40
C SER A 326 24.51 -13.40 -20.67
N THR A 327 23.32 -12.81 -20.79
CA THR A 327 22.54 -12.82 -22.03
C THR A 327 23.19 -12.02 -23.17
N THR A 328 24.25 -11.27 -22.86
CA THR A 328 25.07 -10.53 -23.83
C THR A 328 26.53 -10.98 -23.79
N ALA A 329 27.29 -10.64 -24.85
CA ALA A 329 28.69 -11.03 -24.92
C ALA A 329 29.54 -10.29 -23.86
N THR A 330 30.38 -11.03 -23.14
CA THR A 330 31.25 -10.48 -22.09
C THR A 330 32.68 -10.32 -22.58
N THR A 331 33.23 -9.10 -22.49
CA THR A 331 34.64 -8.87 -22.81
C THR A 331 35.54 -9.15 -21.60
N VAL A 332 36.48 -10.09 -21.76
CA VAL A 332 37.53 -10.40 -20.79
C VAL A 332 38.86 -9.87 -21.33
N THR A 333 39.55 -9.05 -20.54
CA THR A 333 40.91 -8.60 -20.86
C THR A 333 41.91 -9.53 -20.20
N LEU A 334 42.82 -10.08 -21.00
CA LEU A 334 43.83 -11.04 -20.58
C LEU A 334 45.24 -10.50 -20.82
N THR A 335 46.20 -10.99 -20.07
CA THR A 335 47.62 -10.67 -20.21
C THR A 335 48.44 -11.94 -20.01
N LEU A 336 49.11 -12.35 -21.08
CA LEU A 336 50.07 -13.42 -21.13
C LEU A 336 51.46 -12.84 -20.82
N ALA A 337 52.12 -13.36 -19.79
CA ALA A 337 53.42 -12.86 -19.35
C ALA A 337 54.37 -14.01 -19.05
N GLY A 338 55.62 -13.85 -19.46
CA GLY A 338 56.70 -14.75 -19.08
C GLY A 338 56.94 -14.78 -17.57
N GLY A 339 57.66 -15.80 -17.13
CA GLY A 339 58.10 -15.99 -15.74
C GLY A 339 59.56 -16.38 -15.73
N SER A 340 59.86 -17.64 -15.41
CA SER A 340 61.14 -18.23 -15.79
C SER A 340 61.20 -18.51 -17.29
N ALA A 341 60.07 -18.91 -17.89
CA ALA A 341 59.94 -19.05 -19.34
C ALA A 341 59.88 -17.68 -20.02
N THR A 342 60.73 -17.49 -21.00
CA THR A 342 60.92 -16.37 -21.91
C THR A 342 59.92 -16.40 -23.08
N ALA A 343 59.13 -15.34 -23.18
CA ALA A 343 58.18 -15.13 -24.27
C ALA A 343 58.88 -15.09 -25.65
N GLY A 344 58.44 -15.94 -26.58
CA GLY A 344 58.99 -16.05 -27.93
C GLY A 344 60.17 -17.01 -28.08
N THR A 345 60.75 -17.47 -26.97
CA THR A 345 61.70 -18.61 -26.95
C THR A 345 60.92 -19.87 -26.55
N ASP A 346 60.36 -19.89 -25.35
CA ASP A 346 59.83 -21.13 -24.75
C ASP A 346 58.33 -21.28 -24.98
N PHE A 347 57.65 -20.21 -25.39
CA PHE A 347 56.26 -20.23 -25.81
C PHE A 347 55.93 -19.12 -26.81
N THR A 348 54.89 -19.36 -27.62
CA THR A 348 54.39 -18.38 -28.60
C THR A 348 53.72 -17.21 -27.87
N SER A 349 54.23 -16.00 -28.08
CA SER A 349 53.78 -14.77 -27.39
C SER A 349 53.02 -13.78 -28.28
N THR A 350 52.77 -14.13 -29.55
CA THR A 350 52.13 -13.26 -30.55
C THR A 350 50.71 -13.69 -30.92
N GLU A 351 50.32 -14.92 -30.60
CA GLU A 351 49.00 -15.48 -30.90
C GLU A 351 48.64 -16.56 -29.87
N VAL A 352 47.35 -16.64 -29.53
CA VAL A 352 46.77 -17.74 -28.74
C VAL A 352 45.55 -18.31 -29.46
N THR A 353 45.16 -19.54 -29.13
CA THR A 353 43.89 -20.13 -29.62
C THR A 353 42.88 -20.19 -28.49
N ILE A 354 41.73 -19.56 -28.69
CA ILE A 354 40.59 -19.56 -27.78
C ILE A 354 39.64 -20.69 -28.19
N THR A 355 39.10 -21.44 -27.23
CA THR A 355 38.01 -22.40 -27.46
C THR A 355 36.84 -22.06 -26.55
N TYR A 356 35.66 -21.84 -27.13
CA TYR A 356 34.41 -21.51 -26.41
C TYR A 356 33.66 -22.79 -26.02
N GLN A 357 32.57 -22.67 -25.23
CA GLN A 357 31.84 -23.85 -24.72
C GLN A 357 31.20 -24.69 -25.83
N ASP A 358 30.83 -24.06 -26.94
CA ASP A 358 30.30 -24.72 -28.14
C ASP A 358 31.37 -25.46 -28.97
N GLY A 359 32.63 -25.41 -28.52
CA GLY A 359 33.78 -26.00 -29.21
C GLY A 359 34.31 -25.18 -30.38
N LYS A 360 33.74 -24.00 -30.65
CA LYS A 360 34.25 -23.07 -31.67
C LYS A 360 35.59 -22.52 -31.22
N THR A 361 36.52 -22.45 -32.17
CA THR A 361 37.87 -21.93 -31.92
C THR A 361 38.13 -20.62 -32.63
N GLU A 362 38.91 -19.74 -32.02
CA GLU A 362 39.36 -18.47 -32.58
C GLU A 362 40.84 -18.24 -32.30
N LYS A 363 41.59 -17.75 -33.29
CA LYS A 363 42.97 -17.30 -33.09
C LYS A 363 42.99 -15.81 -32.78
N VAL A 364 43.61 -15.44 -31.67
CA VAL A 364 43.67 -14.06 -31.19
C VAL A 364 45.11 -13.60 -31.12
N ALA A 365 45.41 -12.47 -31.77
CA ALA A 365 46.72 -11.85 -31.72
C ALA A 365 46.98 -11.26 -30.32
N VAL A 366 48.20 -11.48 -29.83
CA VAL A 366 48.70 -10.94 -28.57
C VAL A 366 49.59 -9.75 -28.88
N ASN A 367 49.35 -8.62 -28.22
CA ASN A 367 50.14 -7.41 -28.47
C ASN A 367 51.55 -7.49 -27.84
N SER A 368 52.40 -6.51 -28.11
CA SER A 368 53.78 -6.47 -27.59
C SER A 368 53.90 -6.37 -26.06
N GLN A 369 52.80 -6.10 -25.36
CA GLN A 369 52.71 -6.08 -23.90
C GLN A 369 52.10 -7.38 -23.32
N GLY A 370 51.85 -8.39 -24.17
CA GLY A 370 51.21 -9.64 -23.77
C GLY A 370 49.69 -9.56 -23.62
N GLN A 371 49.07 -8.41 -23.92
CA GLN A 371 47.65 -8.19 -23.71
C GLN A 371 46.81 -8.54 -24.95
N PHE A 372 45.62 -9.10 -24.70
CA PHE A 372 44.58 -9.38 -25.69
C PHE A 372 43.20 -9.40 -25.02
N THR A 373 42.13 -9.44 -25.81
CA THR A 373 40.75 -9.49 -25.33
C THR A 373 40.02 -10.68 -25.92
N VAL A 374 39.13 -11.28 -25.14
CA VAL A 374 38.23 -12.35 -25.57
C VAL A 374 36.80 -11.87 -25.36
N ASN A 375 35.96 -12.00 -26.39
CA ASN A 375 34.52 -11.74 -26.28
C ASN A 375 33.80 -13.07 -26.07
N VAL A 376 33.57 -13.40 -24.81
CA VAL A 376 32.84 -14.61 -24.42
C VAL A 376 31.39 -14.47 -24.90
N PRO A 377 30.86 -15.43 -25.68
CA PRO A 377 29.50 -15.38 -26.20
C PRO A 377 28.43 -15.28 -25.11
N ALA A 378 27.23 -14.83 -25.49
CA ALA A 378 26.08 -14.87 -24.60
C ALA A 378 25.81 -16.30 -24.11
N ASN A 379 25.44 -16.42 -22.84
CA ASN A 379 25.16 -17.64 -22.08
C ASN A 379 26.38 -18.55 -21.82
N ASP A 380 27.58 -18.18 -22.29
CA ASP A 380 28.81 -18.86 -21.93
C ASP A 380 29.36 -18.30 -20.61
N ALA A 381 29.78 -19.19 -19.72
CA ALA A 381 30.42 -18.85 -18.45
C ALA A 381 31.88 -19.35 -18.38
N SER A 382 32.43 -19.86 -19.48
CA SER A 382 33.81 -20.36 -19.54
C SER A 382 34.34 -20.40 -20.96
N PHE A 383 35.67 -20.44 -21.08
CA PHE A 383 36.41 -20.67 -22.31
C PHE A 383 37.80 -21.18 -21.94
N SER A 384 38.56 -21.67 -22.92
CA SER A 384 39.96 -22.02 -22.73
C SER A 384 40.88 -21.21 -23.62
N VAL A 385 42.10 -20.96 -23.14
CA VAL A 385 43.18 -20.27 -23.84
C VAL A 385 44.33 -21.25 -24.01
N SER A 386 44.59 -21.65 -25.24
CA SER A 386 45.68 -22.55 -25.61
C SER A 386 46.89 -21.75 -26.10
N VAL A 387 48.02 -21.96 -25.45
CA VAL A 387 49.32 -21.33 -25.75
C VAL A 387 50.29 -22.44 -26.15
N LYS A 388 50.86 -22.32 -27.36
CA LYS A 388 51.86 -23.29 -27.84
C LYS A 388 53.20 -23.07 -27.14
N THR A 389 53.75 -24.12 -26.52
CA THR A 389 55.13 -24.14 -26.03
C THR A 389 56.09 -24.54 -27.14
N THR A 390 57.35 -24.17 -27.02
CA THR A 390 58.42 -24.57 -27.93
C THR A 390 59.08 -25.83 -27.39
N ASP A 391 59.55 -26.70 -28.29
CA ASP A 391 60.37 -27.88 -28.00
C ASP A 391 61.76 -27.61 -28.56
N ASP A 392 62.80 -27.80 -27.76
CA ASP A 392 64.18 -27.69 -28.20
C ASP A 392 65.14 -28.68 -27.52
N ASP A 393 66.44 -28.61 -27.83
CA ASP A 393 67.45 -29.56 -27.35
C ASP A 393 68.24 -29.07 -26.13
N VAL A 394 67.79 -27.98 -25.50
CA VAL A 394 68.46 -27.35 -24.37
C VAL A 394 67.69 -27.62 -23.10
N TYR A 395 68.31 -28.36 -22.17
CA TYR A 395 67.75 -28.50 -20.83
C TYR A 395 67.96 -27.24 -19.98
N GLU A 396 66.88 -26.51 -19.74
CA GLU A 396 66.74 -25.31 -18.92
C GLU A 396 66.04 -25.63 -17.57
N GLY A 397 65.33 -26.75 -17.50
CA GLY A 397 64.61 -27.25 -16.33
C GLY A 397 63.13 -26.89 -16.37
N SER A 398 62.42 -27.05 -15.24
CA SER A 398 61.01 -26.65 -15.21
C SER A 398 60.86 -25.14 -15.17
N GLU A 399 60.16 -24.61 -16.17
CA GLU A 399 59.93 -23.19 -16.32
C GLU A 399 58.45 -22.83 -16.25
N SER A 400 58.15 -21.54 -16.14
CA SER A 400 56.77 -21.09 -15.97
C SER A 400 56.50 -19.77 -16.66
N PHE A 401 55.27 -19.65 -17.14
CA PHE A 401 54.67 -18.40 -17.63
C PHE A 401 53.24 -18.32 -17.13
N THR A 402 52.61 -17.16 -17.30
CA THR A 402 51.37 -16.85 -16.58
C THR A 402 50.34 -16.22 -17.49
N LEU A 403 49.08 -16.56 -17.22
CA LEU A 403 47.93 -15.90 -17.80
C LEU A 403 47.17 -15.20 -16.69
N SER A 404 46.98 -13.90 -16.82
CA SER A 404 46.16 -13.11 -15.91
C SER A 404 44.99 -12.48 -16.65
N GLY A 405 43.84 -12.35 -15.99
CA GLY A 405 42.63 -11.88 -16.64
C GLY A 405 41.67 -11.17 -15.70
N LYS A 406 40.87 -10.27 -16.26
CA LYS A 406 39.76 -9.62 -15.57
C LYS A 406 38.71 -9.08 -16.54
N THR A 407 37.49 -8.88 -16.05
CA THR A 407 36.46 -8.09 -16.74
C THR A 407 36.57 -6.61 -16.35
N ALA A 408 35.75 -5.75 -16.97
CA ALA A 408 35.74 -4.31 -16.71
C ALA A 408 35.31 -3.94 -15.29
N THR A 409 34.48 -4.78 -14.65
CA THR A 409 33.96 -4.58 -13.29
C THR A 409 34.98 -4.96 -12.22
N GLN A 410 35.97 -5.78 -12.56
CA GLN A 410 37.01 -6.23 -11.63
C GLN A 410 38.15 -5.21 -11.49
N THR A 411 38.52 -4.93 -10.25
CA THR A 411 39.68 -4.08 -9.93
C THR A 411 41.00 -4.88 -9.99
N SER A 412 40.96 -6.15 -9.57
CA SER A 412 42.10 -7.06 -9.51
C SER A 412 42.03 -8.13 -10.59
N THR A 413 43.19 -8.59 -11.06
CA THR A 413 43.28 -9.71 -12.00
C THR A 413 43.33 -11.04 -11.28
N ILE A 414 42.65 -12.05 -11.82
CA ILE A 414 42.88 -13.46 -11.48
C ILE A 414 44.05 -13.98 -12.31
N LYS A 415 44.83 -14.92 -11.76
CA LYS A 415 46.07 -15.42 -12.38
C LYS A 415 46.15 -16.94 -12.31
N GLY A 416 46.49 -17.55 -13.44
CA GLY A 416 46.94 -18.93 -13.56
C GLY A 416 48.41 -19.00 -13.99
N THR A 417 49.10 -20.06 -13.62
CA THR A 417 50.51 -20.29 -13.96
C THR A 417 50.65 -21.60 -14.71
N ALA A 418 51.14 -21.55 -15.94
CA ALA A 418 51.55 -22.74 -16.67
C ALA A 418 52.97 -23.14 -16.26
N THR A 419 53.21 -24.43 -16.11
CA THR A 419 54.54 -25.02 -15.95
C THR A 419 54.91 -25.81 -17.20
N ILE A 420 56.06 -25.49 -17.79
CA ILE A 420 56.67 -26.26 -18.88
C ILE A 420 57.68 -27.22 -18.25
N LYS A 421 57.52 -28.51 -18.52
CA LYS A 421 58.50 -29.54 -18.20
C LYS A 421 59.37 -29.74 -19.43
N ASP A 422 60.53 -29.12 -19.42
CA ASP A 422 61.55 -29.39 -20.42
C ASP A 422 62.40 -30.59 -19.95
N ASP A 423 62.65 -31.51 -20.90
CA ASP A 423 63.48 -32.69 -20.72
C ASP A 423 64.75 -32.68 -21.58
N GLY A 424 65.01 -31.56 -22.28
CA GLY A 424 66.17 -31.29 -23.10
C GLY A 424 66.26 -32.20 -24.32
N SER A 425 65.11 -32.72 -24.77
CA SER A 425 65.03 -33.64 -25.89
C SER A 425 64.06 -33.15 -26.94
N VAL A 426 64.56 -33.01 -28.17
CA VAL A 426 63.67 -32.75 -29.31
C VAL A 426 62.82 -33.99 -29.60
N THR A 427 61.51 -33.86 -29.47
CA THR A 427 60.59 -34.85 -30.01
C THR A 427 60.70 -34.84 -31.53
N PRO A 428 61.10 -35.95 -32.20
CA PRO A 428 61.24 -35.96 -33.65
C PRO A 428 59.87 -35.67 -34.30
N PRO A 429 59.79 -34.84 -35.37
CA PRO A 429 58.57 -34.74 -36.15
C PRO A 429 58.21 -36.14 -36.66
N ASP A 430 56.98 -36.57 -36.34
CA ASP A 430 56.44 -37.90 -36.61
C ASP A 430 56.88 -38.39 -38.01
N LEU A 431 57.84 -39.33 -38.05
CA LEU A 431 58.25 -39.94 -39.32
C LEU A 431 57.06 -40.78 -39.80
N PRO A 432 56.61 -40.63 -41.06
CA PRO A 432 55.51 -41.44 -41.56
C PRO A 432 55.87 -42.92 -41.40
N ALA A 433 54.99 -43.67 -40.74
CA ALA A 433 55.14 -45.12 -40.59
C ALA A 433 55.34 -45.75 -41.97
N ASP A 434 56.49 -46.38 -42.17
CA ASP A 434 56.84 -47.19 -43.36
C ASP A 434 56.04 -48.51 -43.36
#